data_AF-A0A1M6Y951-F1
#
_entry.id   AF-A0A1M6Y951-F1
#
_cell.length_a   1.000
_cell.length_b   1.000
_cell.length_c   1.000
_cell.angle_alpha   90.00
_cell.angle_beta   90.00
_cell.angle_gamma   90.00
#
_symmetry.space_group_name_H-M   'P 1'
#
loop_
_entity.id
_entity.type
_entity.pdbx_description
1 polymer ?
#
loop_
_entity_poly.entity_id
_entity_poly.type
_entity_poly.pdbx_seq_one_letter_code
_entity_poly.pdbx_strand_id
1 'polypeptide(L)'
;MSRYLVQLNFISFVKFNSLAFCCANTLFSPLNAFFTFQSSGMGKALLVLLLAPFAGLLLGIIFGALAFPLYKVLTTHSQFLASLTGRFQEIPSSSTDEPARDD
;
A
#
# COMPACT_ATOMS: atom_id res chain seq x y z
N MET A 1 10.83 25.80 -8.15
CA MET A 1 10.96 24.40 -7.72
C MET A 1 9.94 24.11 -6.63
N SER A 2 8.87 23.40 -6.98
CA SER A 2 7.79 23.08 -6.04
C SER A 2 8.09 21.73 -5.35
N ARG A 3 7.98 21.69 -4.02
CA ARG A 3 8.10 20.46 -3.23
C ARG A 3 6.73 19.77 -3.23
N TYR A 4 6.56 18.76 -4.07
CA TYR A 4 5.34 17.96 -4.08
C TYR A 4 5.49 16.77 -3.13
N LEU A 5 4.74 16.78 -2.03
CA LEU A 5 4.40 15.55 -1.32
C LEU A 5 3.54 14.73 -2.29
N VAL A 6 4.05 13.58 -2.77
CA VAL A 6 3.21 12.61 -3.47
C VAL A 6 2.24 12.04 -2.44
N GLN A 7 1.14 12.76 -2.19
CA GLN A 7 0.01 12.21 -1.47
C GLN A 7 -0.47 11.03 -2.29
N LEU A 8 -0.31 9.83 -1.73
CA LEU A 8 -0.91 8.64 -2.30
C LEU A 8 -2.42 8.86 -2.31
N ASN A 9 -3.00 8.85 -3.51
CA ASN A 9 -4.45 8.77 -3.66
C ASN A 9 -4.97 7.56 -2.86
N PHE A 10 -6.18 7.68 -2.31
CA PHE A 10 -6.81 6.68 -1.45
C PHE A 10 -6.60 5.24 -1.94
N ILE A 11 -6.88 5.02 -3.21
CA ILE A 11 -6.76 3.71 -3.86
C ILE A 11 -5.31 3.20 -3.82
N SER A 12 -4.31 4.06 -4.08
CA SER A 12 -2.91 3.68 -4.04
C SER A 12 -2.43 3.39 -2.61
N PHE A 13 -2.90 4.17 -1.62
CA PHE A 13 -2.60 3.93 -0.21
C PHE A 13 -3.18 2.60 0.28
N VAL A 14 -4.43 2.31 -0.08
CA VAL A 14 -5.10 1.05 0.27
C VAL A 14 -4.43 -0.13 -0.43
N LYS A 15 -4.06 -0.01 -1.72
CA LYS A 15 -3.33 -1.05 -2.46
C LYS A 15 -1.98 -1.35 -1.81
N PHE A 16 -1.22 -0.32 -1.46
CA PHE A 16 0.07 -0.48 -0.78
C PHE A 16 -0.08 -1.18 0.57
N ASN A 17 -1.05 -0.74 1.40
CA ASN A 17 -1.32 -1.40 2.69
C ASN A 17 -1.77 -2.85 2.50
N SER A 18 -2.68 -3.11 1.55
CA SER A 18 -3.16 -4.46 1.25
C SER A 18 -2.03 -5.40 0.86
N LEU A 19 -1.10 -4.93 0.01
CA LEU A 19 0.08 -5.70 -0.37
C LEU A 19 1.01 -5.94 0.83
N ALA A 20 1.27 -4.90 1.63
CA ALA A 20 2.14 -4.99 2.80
C ALA A 20 1.60 -5.99 3.83
N PHE A 21 0.29 -5.94 4.14
CA PHE A 21 -0.35 -6.87 5.06
C PHE A 21 -0.45 -8.29 4.48
N CYS A 22 -0.65 -8.45 3.17
CA CYS A 22 -0.57 -9.74 2.51
C CYS A 22 0.82 -10.37 2.69
N CYS A 23 1.88 -9.61 2.41
CA CYS A 23 3.26 -10.06 2.57
C CYS A 23 3.58 -10.40 4.03
N ALA A 24 3.23 -9.52 4.97
CA ALA A 24 3.46 -9.74 6.39
C ALA A 24 2.74 -11.01 6.87
N ASN A 25 1.45 -11.15 6.53
CA ASN A 25 0.67 -12.31 6.98
C ASN A 25 1.15 -13.61 6.33
N THR A 26 1.62 -13.55 5.07
CA THR A 26 2.24 -14.71 4.40
C THR A 26 3.56 -15.10 5.05
N LEU A 27 4.37 -14.12 5.48
CA LEU A 27 5.66 -14.35 6.13
C LEU A 27 5.49 -14.97 7.53
N PHE A 28 4.47 -14.55 8.28
CA PHE A 28 4.14 -15.14 9.59
C PHE A 28 3.29 -16.40 9.51
N SER A 29 2.68 -16.69 8.35
CA SER A 29 1.79 -17.82 8.14
C SER A 29 2.38 -19.18 8.53
N PRO A 30 3.65 -19.52 8.21
CA PRO A 30 4.23 -20.80 8.59
C PRO A 30 4.31 -21.01 10.10
N LEU A 31 4.57 -19.95 10.88
CA LEU A 31 4.57 -20.02 12.35
C LEU A 31 3.17 -20.31 12.87
N ASN A 32 2.17 -19.65 12.30
CA ASN A 32 0.77 -19.83 12.68
C ASN A 32 0.23 -21.21 12.27
N ALA A 33 0.65 -21.71 11.11
CA ALA A 33 0.36 -23.06 10.63
C ALA A 33 1.04 -24.12 11.50
N PHE A 34 2.29 -23.89 11.95
CA PHE A 34 2.99 -24.79 12.86
C PHE A 34 2.29 -24.92 14.21
N PHE A 35 1.83 -23.80 14.79
CA PHE A 35 1.05 -23.83 16.03
C PHE A 35 -0.31 -24.52 15.84
N THR A 36 -0.95 -24.31 14.69
CA THR A 36 -2.22 -24.97 14.32
C THR A 36 -2.02 -26.48 14.09
N PHE A 37 -0.87 -26.88 13.54
CA PHE A 37 -0.52 -28.29 13.35
C PHE A 37 -0.45 -29.02 14.70
N GLN A 38 0.21 -28.42 15.69
CA GLN A 38 0.34 -28.99 17.03
C GLN A 38 -1.01 -29.13 17.77
N SER A 39 -1.96 -28.23 17.52
CA SER A 39 -3.22 -28.16 18.27
C SER A 39 -4.44 -28.78 17.56
N SER A 40 -4.46 -28.81 16.23
CA SER A 40 -5.66 -29.12 15.44
C SER A 40 -5.40 -30.00 14.20
N GLY A 41 -4.17 -30.48 14.02
CA GLY A 41 -3.80 -31.42 12.96
C GLY A 41 -3.49 -30.77 11.61
N MET A 42 -2.97 -31.61 10.70
CA MET A 42 -2.33 -31.18 9.45
C MET A 42 -3.27 -30.47 8.46
N GLY A 43 -4.52 -30.92 8.36
CA GLY A 43 -5.49 -30.34 7.42
C GLY A 43 -5.80 -28.87 7.73
N LYS A 44 -5.94 -28.51 9.01
CA LYS A 44 -6.19 -27.12 9.41
C LYS A 44 -4.95 -26.25 9.26
N ALA A 45 -3.76 -26.79 9.53
CA ALA A 45 -2.51 -26.08 9.32
C ALA A 45 -2.30 -25.69 7.85
N LEU A 46 -2.61 -26.60 6.91
CA LEU A 46 -2.53 -26.34 5.48
C LEU A 46 -3.53 -25.26 5.04
N LEU A 47 -4.75 -25.30 5.59
CA LEU A 47 -5.76 -24.27 5.32
C LEU A 47 -5.33 -22.89 5.84
N VAL A 48 -4.73 -22.81 7.04
CA VAL A 48 -4.16 -21.56 7.56
C VAL A 48 -3.07 -21.02 6.63
N LEU A 49 -2.22 -21.91 6.11
CA LEU A 49 -1.17 -21.53 5.18
C LEU A 49 -1.74 -20.93 3.89
N LEU A 50 -2.77 -21.57 3.33
CA LEU A 50 -3.42 -21.16 2.07
C LEU A 50 -4.25 -19.88 2.23
N LEU A 51 -4.94 -19.71 3.38
CA LEU A 51 -5.79 -18.54 3.63
C LEU A 51 -5.00 -17.30 4.06
N ALA A 52 -3.77 -17.44 4.54
CA ALA A 52 -2.98 -16.33 5.04
C ALA A 52 -2.83 -15.14 4.08
N PRO A 53 -2.50 -15.29 2.78
CA PRO A 53 -2.41 -14.14 1.87
C PRO A 53 -3.77 -13.42 1.72
N PHE A 54 -4.88 -14.17 1.66
CA PHE A 54 -6.22 -13.60 1.55
C PHE A 54 -6.65 -12.86 2.82
N ALA A 55 -6.35 -13.44 3.99
CA ALA A 55 -6.59 -12.79 5.27
C ALA A 55 -5.76 -11.50 5.41
N GLY A 56 -4.51 -11.52 4.95
CA GLY A 56 -3.64 -10.34 4.93
C GLY A 56 -4.15 -9.24 3.98
N LEU A 57 -4.61 -9.62 2.78
CA LEU A 57 -5.25 -8.66 1.85
C LEU A 57 -6.49 -8.01 2.48
N LEU A 58 -7.37 -8.82 3.08
CA LEU A 58 -8.61 -8.31 3.68
C LEU A 58 -8.31 -7.35 4.85
N LEU A 59 -7.38 -7.74 5.73
CA LEU A 59 -6.90 -6.89 6.81
C LEU A 59 -6.29 -5.59 6.28
N GLY A 60 -5.45 -5.66 5.26
CA GLY A 60 -4.82 -4.47 4.69
C GLY A 60 -5.80 -3.53 3.97
N ILE A 61 -6.92 -4.04 3.44
CA ILE A 61 -8.01 -3.18 2.94
C ILE A 61 -8.69 -2.45 4.10
N ILE A 62 -9.06 -3.18 5.16
CA ILE A 62 -9.76 -2.63 6.32
C ILE A 62 -8.89 -1.60 7.03
N PHE A 63 -7.67 -1.99 7.42
CA PHE A 63 -6.72 -1.10 8.07
C PHE A 63 -6.27 0.03 7.14
N GLY A 64 -6.10 -0.22 5.84
CA GLY A 64 -5.80 0.81 4.87
C GLY A 64 -6.91 1.87 4.78
N ALA A 65 -8.18 1.47 4.81
CA ALA A 65 -9.30 2.40 4.81
C ALA A 65 -9.40 3.23 6.10
N LEU A 66 -9.22 2.58 7.26
CA LEU A 66 -9.24 3.23 8.57
C LEU A 66 -8.03 4.15 8.80
N ALA A 67 -6.84 3.77 8.30
CA ALA A 67 -5.62 4.55 8.47
C ALA A 67 -5.50 5.70 7.46
N PHE A 68 -6.29 5.70 6.38
CA PHE A 68 -6.25 6.76 5.39
C PHE A 68 -6.55 8.18 5.93
N PRO A 69 -7.59 8.42 6.76
CA PRO A 69 -7.81 9.75 7.34
C PRO A 69 -6.61 10.21 8.17
N LEU A 70 -5.99 9.29 8.93
CA LEU A 70 -4.79 9.59 9.72
C LEU A 70 -3.59 9.90 8.81
N TYR A 71 -3.38 9.14 7.74
CA TYR A 71 -2.38 9.42 6.71
C TYR A 71 -2.58 10.81 6.06
N LYS A 72 -3.83 11.17 5.75
CA LYS A 72 -4.17 12.47 5.18
C LYS A 72 -3.83 13.61 6.16
N VAL A 73 -4.22 13.48 7.42
CA VAL A 73 -3.91 14.48 8.46
C VAL A 73 -2.40 14.63 8.65
N LEU A 74 -1.66 13.53 8.77
CA LEU A 74 -0.20 13.60 8.92
C LEU A 74 0.48 14.22 7.69
N THR A 75 0.08 13.85 6.48
CA THR A 75 0.68 14.40 5.25
C THR A 75 0.32 15.86 5.03
N THR A 76 -0.87 16.31 5.45
CA THR A 76 -1.29 17.72 5.34
C THR A 76 -0.60 18.61 6.38
N HIS A 77 -0.37 18.12 7.61
CA HIS A 77 0.16 18.95 8.70
C HIS A 77 1.68 18.83 8.93
N SER A 78 2.37 17.86 8.33
CA SER A 78 3.80 17.64 8.62
C SER A 78 4.72 18.31 7.60
N GLN A 79 5.34 19.42 8.02
CA GLN A 79 6.48 20.00 7.32
C GLN A 79 7.71 19.06 7.31
N PHE A 80 7.77 18.13 8.27
CA PHE A 80 8.81 17.11 8.38
C PHE A 80 8.75 16.09 7.23
N LEU A 81 7.57 15.57 6.87
CA LEU A 81 7.46 14.65 5.73
C LEU A 81 7.78 15.38 4.41
N ALA A 82 7.39 16.66 4.27
CA ALA A 82 7.78 17.49 3.13
C ALA A 82 9.30 17.71 3.01
N SER A 83 10.06 17.58 4.11
CA SER A 83 11.53 17.64 4.12
C SER A 83 12.19 16.31 3.75
N LEU A 84 11.50 15.19 3.98
CA LEU A 84 11.96 13.83 3.65
C LEU A 84 11.55 13.38 2.25
N THR A 85 10.56 14.02 1.63
CA THR A 85 10.21 13.75 0.22
C THR A 85 11.30 14.27 -0.70
N GLY A 86 11.99 13.34 -1.38
CA GLY A 86 13.03 13.64 -2.35
C GLY A 86 12.54 14.52 -3.51
N ARG A 87 13.46 15.28 -4.10
CA ARG A 87 13.18 16.10 -5.28
C ARG A 87 12.94 15.19 -6.48
N PHE A 88 11.69 15.11 -6.94
CA PHE A 88 11.41 14.55 -8.26
C PHE A 88 11.67 15.62 -9.33
N GLN A 89 12.44 15.24 -10.34
CA GLN A 89 12.74 16.06 -11.50
C GLN A 89 11.47 16.09 -12.38
N GLU A 90 10.89 17.27 -12.57
CA GLU A 90 9.82 17.48 -13.53
C GLU A 90 10.31 17.00 -14.90
N ILE A 91 9.71 15.93 -15.43
CA ILE A 91 9.93 15.54 -16.82
C ILE A 91 9.31 16.67 -17.64
N PRO A 92 10.08 17.36 -18.51
CA PRO A 92 9.54 18.43 -19.31
C PRO A 92 8.41 17.85 -20.15
N SER A 93 7.21 18.39 -20.01
CA SER A 93 6.15 18.19 -20.97
C SER A 93 6.61 18.82 -22.28
N SER A 94 7.29 18.04 -23.11
CA SER A 94 7.51 18.40 -24.51
C SER A 94 6.13 18.50 -25.15
N SER A 95 5.68 19.74 -25.31
CA SER A 95 4.76 20.23 -26.34
C SER A 95 4.44 19.18 -27.41
N THR A 96 3.28 18.55 -27.28
CA THR A 96 2.61 17.86 -28.41
C THR A 96 1.13 18.20 -28.31
N ASP A 97 0.84 19.49 -28.41
CA ASP A 97 -0.49 20.04 -28.68
C ASP A 97 -0.28 21.25 -29.57
N GLU A 98 0.19 21.00 -30.80
CA GLU A 98 0.03 21.96 -31.89
C GLU A 98 -1.13 21.42 -32.76
N PRO A 99 -2.34 22.00 -32.67
CA PRO A 99 -3.39 21.68 -33.62
C PRO A 99 -2.98 22.28 -34.97
N ALA A 100 -2.89 21.44 -36.00
CA ALA A 100 -2.71 21.88 -37.37
C ALA A 100 -3.80 22.92 -37.71
N ARG A 101 -3.38 24.16 -37.99
CA ARG A 101 -4.24 25.16 -38.61
C ARG A 101 -4.23 24.87 -40.11
N ASP A 102 -5.37 24.51 -40.66
CA ASP A 102 -5.67 24.66 -42.08
C ASP A 102 -5.78 26.16 -42.39
N ASP A 103 -4.84 26.69 -43.16
CA ASP A 103 -5.00 27.86 -44.05
C ASP A 103 -4.05 27.69 -45.25
#